data_AF-A0A4Q9MCZ6-F1
#
_entry.id   AF-A0A4Q9MCZ6-F1
#
_cell.length_a   1.000
_cell.length_b   1.000
_cell.length_c   1.000
_cell.angle_alpha   90.00
_cell.angle_beta   90.00
_cell.angle_gamma   90.00
#
_symmetry.space_group_name_H-M   'P 1'
#
loop_
_entity.id
_entity.type
_entity.pdbx_description
1 polymer ?
#
loop_
_entity_poly.entity_id
_entity_poly.type
_entity_poly.pdbx_seq_one_letter_code
_entity_poly.pdbx_strand_id
1 'polypeptide(L)'
;MSSSTAPVPGDAIVSILYPATLPGTSTPNKFDLEYYVSKHIPLVKARGAALGLKSIAVATLDPSTGYAVECVAVWENVEAFGALTKDEEIMGDVTNFSEVPPTARIGKVVG
;
A
#
# COMPACT_ATOMS: atom_id res chain seq x y z
N MET A 1 14.63 2.16 16.37
CA MET A 1 14.24 0.74 16.18
C MET A 1 12.72 0.70 16.27
N SER A 2 12.03 0.69 15.12
CA SER A 2 10.55 0.61 15.15
C SER A 2 10.19 -0.85 15.42
N SER A 3 9.79 -1.16 16.65
CA SER A 3 9.36 -2.51 17.01
C SER A 3 7.99 -2.72 16.39
N SER A 4 7.96 -3.38 15.23
CA SER A 4 6.71 -3.81 14.59
C SER A 4 6.04 -4.80 15.53
N THR A 5 5.07 -4.32 16.30
CA THR A 5 4.23 -5.20 17.13
C THR A 5 3.25 -5.90 16.21
N ALA A 6 2.96 -7.18 16.46
CA ALA A 6 1.96 -7.91 15.70
C ALA A 6 0.63 -7.14 15.69
N PRO A 7 -0.13 -7.16 14.57
CA PRO A 7 -1.44 -6.53 14.52
C PRO A 7 -2.34 -7.12 15.61
N VAL A 8 -3.10 -6.27 16.31
CA VAL A 8 -4.01 -6.72 17.37
C VAL A 8 -5.48 -6.53 16.97
N PRO A 9 -6.42 -7.30 17.55
CA PRO A 9 -7.84 -7.11 17.29
C PRO A 9 -8.27 -5.65 17.54
N GLY A 10 -8.91 -5.04 16.55
CA GLY A 10 -9.26 -3.62 16.60
C GLY A 10 -8.48 -2.75 15.61
N ASP A 11 -7.25 -3.14 15.28
CA ASP A 11 -6.42 -2.42 14.31
C ASP A 11 -7.06 -2.39 12.92
N ALA A 12 -6.77 -1.35 12.16
CA ALA A 12 -7.12 -1.32 10.75
C ALA A 12 -6.00 -1.96 9.93
N ILE A 13 -6.38 -2.84 9.00
CA ILE A 13 -5.46 -3.44 8.03
C ILE A 13 -5.88 -3.00 6.63
N VAL A 14 -4.92 -2.52 5.84
CA VAL A 14 -5.16 -2.03 4.50
C VAL A 14 -4.25 -2.80 3.54
N SER A 15 -4.84 -3.57 2.64
CA SER A 15 -4.15 -4.20 1.52
C SER A 15 -4.26 -3.29 0.29
N ILE A 16 -3.13 -2.77 -0.17
CA ILE A 16 -2.98 -1.99 -1.40
C ILE A 16 -2.45 -2.94 -2.47
N LEU A 17 -3.25 -3.17 -3.51
CA LEU A 17 -3.00 -4.17 -4.54
C LEU A 17 -2.82 -3.51 -5.91
N TYR A 18 -1.69 -3.74 -6.55
CA TYR A 18 -1.40 -3.24 -7.89
C TYR A 18 -1.71 -4.30 -8.96
N PRO A 19 -2.60 -4.01 -9.92
CA PRO A 19 -2.96 -4.95 -10.98
C PRO A 19 -1.75 -5.43 -11.78
N ALA A 20 -1.76 -6.70 -12.17
CA ALA A 20 -0.74 -7.27 -13.04
C ALA A 20 -0.88 -6.80 -14.51
N THR A 21 -2.08 -6.42 -14.92
CA THR A 21 -2.39 -5.95 -16.28
C THR A 21 -3.15 -4.63 -16.28
N LEU A 22 -3.15 -3.94 -17.41
CA LEU A 22 -3.98 -2.76 -17.61
C LEU A 22 -5.48 -3.15 -17.58
N PRO A 23 -6.36 -2.32 -16.99
CA PRO A 23 -7.78 -2.63 -16.83
C PRO A 23 -8.46 -3.05 -18.12
N GLY A 24 -9.15 -4.20 -18.10
CA GLY A 24 -9.88 -4.72 -19.26
C GLY A 24 -9.00 -5.31 -20.37
N THR A 25 -7.71 -5.52 -20.11
CA THR A 25 -6.76 -6.04 -21.10
C THR A 25 -5.88 -7.16 -20.55
N SER A 26 -5.11 -7.81 -21.44
CA SER A 26 -4.02 -8.74 -21.09
C SER A 26 -2.63 -8.08 -21.18
N THR A 27 -2.56 -6.77 -21.33
CA THR A 27 -1.29 -6.03 -21.42
C THR A 27 -0.68 -5.90 -20.03
N PRO A 28 0.57 -6.33 -19.78
CA PRO A 28 1.22 -6.18 -18.48
C PRO A 28 1.28 -4.71 -18.05
N ASN A 29 0.95 -4.46 -16.79
CA ASN A 29 1.13 -3.15 -16.15
C ASN A 29 2.63 -2.94 -15.89
N LYS A 30 3.18 -1.79 -16.31
CA LYS A 30 4.55 -1.46 -15.92
C LYS A 30 4.57 -0.98 -14.47
N PHE A 31 5.35 -1.68 -13.65
CA PHE A 31 5.55 -1.36 -12.24
C PHE A 31 7.04 -1.25 -11.93
N ASP A 32 7.48 -0.07 -11.47
CA ASP A 32 8.85 0.15 -11.00
C ASP A 32 8.94 -0.19 -9.52
N LEU A 33 9.29 -1.45 -9.24
CA LEU A 33 9.41 -1.95 -7.87
C LEU A 33 10.56 -1.29 -7.10
N GLU A 34 11.64 -0.93 -7.78
CA GLU A 34 12.80 -0.29 -7.15
C GLU A 34 12.44 1.12 -6.69
N TYR A 35 11.77 1.91 -7.54
CA TYR A 35 11.24 3.21 -7.16
C TYR A 35 10.24 3.10 -6.01
N TYR A 36 9.30 2.16 -6.11
CA TYR A 36 8.28 1.95 -5.10
C TYR A 36 8.89 1.70 -3.72
N VAL A 37 9.85 0.78 -3.61
CA VAL A 37 10.47 0.43 -2.32
C VAL A 37 11.45 1.50 -1.83
N SER A 38 12.21 2.14 -2.72
CA SER A 38 13.27 3.08 -2.33
C SER A 38 12.81 4.53 -2.14
N LYS A 39 11.67 4.93 -2.74
CA LYS A 39 11.15 6.31 -2.69
C LYS A 39 9.76 6.38 -2.08
N HIS A 40 8.80 5.65 -2.66
CA HIS A 40 7.39 5.76 -2.26
C HIS A 40 7.14 5.21 -0.85
N ILE A 41 7.65 4.03 -0.52
CA ILE A 41 7.47 3.41 0.80
C ILE A 41 8.07 4.25 1.92
N PRO A 42 9.28 4.82 1.82
CA PRO A 42 9.80 5.77 2.80
C PRO A 42 8.93 7.01 2.98
N LEU A 43 8.41 7.59 1.90
CA LEU A 43 7.50 8.74 1.95
C LEU A 43 6.22 8.40 2.72
N VAL A 44 5.57 7.28 2.37
CA VAL A 44 4.38 6.77 3.06
C VAL A 44 4.66 6.48 4.53
N LYS A 45 5.80 5.87 4.86
CA LYS A 45 6.20 5.65 6.26
C LYS A 45 6.36 6.95 7.03
N ALA A 46 7.02 7.94 6.44
CA ALA A 46 7.27 9.23 7.10
C ALA A 46 5.96 9.97 7.40
N ARG A 47 5.05 10.04 6.43
CA ARG A 47 3.74 10.69 6.59
C ARG A 47 2.80 9.87 7.47
N GLY A 48 2.73 8.56 7.23
CA GLY A 48 1.87 7.63 7.94
C GLY A 48 2.23 7.45 9.41
N ALA A 49 3.52 7.53 9.77
CA ALA A 49 3.94 7.42 11.18
C ALA A 49 3.31 8.50 12.06
N ALA A 50 3.11 9.72 11.54
CA ALA A 50 2.44 10.80 12.25
C ALA A 50 0.92 10.58 12.40
N LEU A 51 0.34 9.65 11.62
CA LEU A 51 -1.08 9.36 11.56
C LEU A 51 -1.45 8.04 12.25
N GLY A 52 -0.48 7.29 12.81
CA GLY A 52 -0.73 6.01 13.48
C GLY A 52 -0.48 4.77 12.60
N LEU A 53 0.37 4.88 11.58
CA LEU A 53 0.91 3.71 10.87
C LEU A 53 1.80 2.89 11.80
N LYS A 54 1.45 1.63 12.03
CA LYS A 54 2.20 0.69 12.88
C LYS A 54 3.23 -0.11 12.10
N SER A 55 2.82 -0.64 10.95
CA SER A 55 3.70 -1.46 10.12
C SER A 55 3.29 -1.40 8.64
N ILE A 56 4.23 -1.73 7.78
CA ILE A 56 4.02 -1.84 6.34
C ILE A 56 4.91 -2.97 5.82
N ALA A 57 4.33 -3.87 5.04
CA ALA A 57 5.01 -4.96 4.37
C ALA A 57 4.70 -4.87 2.87
N VAL A 58 5.71 -5.12 2.04
CA VAL A 58 5.57 -5.12 0.57
C VAL A 58 6.00 -6.49 0.07
N ALA A 59 5.20 -7.06 -0.82
CA ALA A 59 5.46 -8.34 -1.45
C ALA A 59 5.17 -8.27 -2.95
N THR A 60 5.97 -9.00 -3.73
CA THR A 60 5.58 -9.37 -5.09
C THR A 60 4.59 -10.53 -5.02
N LEU A 61 3.64 -10.54 -5.93
CA LEU A 61 2.62 -11.59 -6.05
C LEU A 61 2.83 -12.39 -7.34
N ASP A 62 2.25 -13.58 -7.39
CA ASP A 62 2.11 -14.31 -8.65
C ASP A 62 1.11 -13.56 -9.56
N PRO A 63 1.52 -13.06 -10.74
CA PRO A 63 0.65 -12.29 -11.63
C PRO A 63 -0.61 -13.03 -12.08
N SER A 64 -0.64 -14.37 -12.04
CA SER A 64 -1.82 -15.17 -12.36
C SER A 64 -2.99 -14.95 -11.39
N THR A 65 -2.71 -14.39 -10.21
CA THR A 65 -3.73 -13.98 -9.23
C THR A 65 -4.41 -12.65 -9.57
N GLY A 66 -3.98 -11.99 -10.66
CA GLY A 66 -4.50 -10.71 -11.15
C GLY A 66 -3.76 -9.48 -10.62
N TYR A 67 -2.88 -9.65 -9.63
CA TYR A 67 -2.08 -8.56 -9.03
C TYR A 67 -0.60 -8.90 -9.07
N ALA A 68 0.26 -7.89 -9.25
CA ALA A 68 1.71 -8.05 -9.32
C ALA A 68 2.41 -7.69 -8.02
N VAL A 69 1.85 -6.74 -7.26
CA VAL A 69 2.43 -6.23 -6.01
C VAL A 69 1.33 -6.02 -4.98
N GLU A 70 1.59 -6.44 -3.75
CA GLU A 70 0.79 -6.13 -2.57
C GLU A 70 1.61 -5.33 -1.57
N CYS A 71 0.96 -4.33 -0.98
CA CYS A 71 1.44 -3.65 0.20
C CYS A 71 0.39 -3.78 1.31
N VAL A 72 0.76 -4.35 2.44
CA VAL A 72 -0.10 -4.48 3.61
C VAL A 72 0.36 -3.48 4.65
N ALA A 73 -0.50 -2.52 4.96
CA ALA A 73 -0.27 -1.49 5.97
C ALA A 73 -1.21 -1.68 7.16
N VAL A 74 -0.66 -1.65 8.37
CA VAL A 74 -1.43 -1.79 9.61
C VAL A 74 -1.43 -0.45 10.32
N TRP A 75 -2.61 -0.01 10.71
CA TRP A 75 -2.88 1.30 11.29
C TRP A 75 -3.61 1.15 12.62
N GLU A 76 -3.47 2.15 13.48
CA GLU A 76 -4.27 2.25 14.72
C GLU A 76 -5.78 2.30 14.44
N ASN A 77 -6.19 2.98 13.37
CA ASN A 77 -7.58 3.11 12.94
C ASN A 77 -7.66 3.40 11.43
N VAL A 78 -8.85 3.34 10.84
CA VAL A 78 -9.04 3.52 9.39
C VAL A 78 -8.99 4.99 8.98
N GLU A 79 -9.35 5.90 9.87
CA GLU A 79 -9.37 7.34 9.65
C GLU A 79 -7.96 7.86 9.30
N ALA A 80 -6.94 7.27 9.92
CA ALA A 80 -5.53 7.52 9.63
C ALA A 80 -5.16 7.28 8.16
N PHE A 81 -5.63 6.17 7.58
CA PHE A 81 -5.39 5.86 6.16
C PHE A 81 -6.10 6.86 5.24
N GLY A 82 -7.34 7.22 5.57
CA GLY A 82 -8.11 8.21 4.81
C GLY A 82 -7.48 9.61 4.79
N ALA A 83 -6.73 9.98 5.84
CA ALA A 83 -5.95 11.21 5.86
C ALA A 83 -4.74 11.13 4.91
N LEU A 84 -4.07 9.96 4.86
CA LEU A 84 -2.93 9.73 3.96
C LEU A 84 -3.35 9.81 2.48
N THR A 85 -4.51 9.26 2.11
CA THR A 85 -5.00 9.29 0.72
C THR A 85 -5.40 10.69 0.23
N LYS A 86 -5.50 11.67 1.13
CA LYS A 86 -5.75 13.08 0.80
C LYS A 86 -4.46 13.87 0.59
N ASP A 87 -3.31 13.27 0.88
CA ASP A 87 -2.00 13.87 0.64
C ASP A 87 -1.69 13.83 -0.87
N GLU A 88 -1.73 15.00 -1.50
CA GLU A 88 -1.50 15.16 -2.93
C GLU A 88 -0.09 14.71 -3.36
N GLU A 89 0.91 14.81 -2.48
CA GLU A 89 2.29 14.37 -2.77
C GLU A 89 2.33 12.85 -2.92
N ILE A 90 1.68 12.12 -2.00
CA ILE A 90 1.62 10.66 -2.04
C ILE A 90 0.81 10.18 -3.25
N MET A 91 -0.35 10.79 -3.51
CA MET A 91 -1.20 10.39 -4.61
C MET A 91 -0.60 10.74 -5.98
N GLY A 92 0.11 11.87 -6.08
CA GLY A 92 0.85 12.27 -7.27
C GLY A 92 2.07 11.39 -7.54
N ASP A 93 2.69 10.81 -6.51
CA ASP A 93 3.85 9.93 -6.66
C ASP A 93 3.50 8.58 -7.30
N VAL A 94 2.23 8.15 -7.28
CA VAL A 94 1.79 6.86 -7.83
C VAL A 94 2.14 6.70 -9.32
N THR A 95 2.02 7.78 -10.09
CA THR A 95 2.31 7.75 -11.53
C THR A 95 3.80 7.60 -11.86
N ASN A 96 4.69 7.77 -10.88
CA ASN A 96 6.13 7.59 -11.08
C ASN A 96 6.55 6.13 -11.17
N PHE A 97 5.76 5.21 -10.60
CA PHE A 97 6.10 3.79 -10.53
C PHE A 97 4.99 2.84 -11.00
N SER A 98 3.77 3.31 -11.27
CA SER A 98 2.72 2.46 -11.85
C SER A 98 1.89 3.18 -12.90
N GLU A 99 1.54 2.47 -13.98
CA GLU A 99 0.65 2.99 -15.04
C GLU A 99 -0.82 3.04 -14.61
N VAL A 100 -1.19 2.26 -13.59
CA VAL A 100 -2.58 2.14 -13.13
C VAL A 100 -2.64 2.30 -11.61
N PRO A 101 -3.69 2.95 -11.09
CA PRO A 101 -3.85 3.12 -9.66
C PRO A 101 -4.06 1.76 -8.96
N PRO A 102 -3.63 1.62 -7.70
CA PRO A 102 -3.89 0.41 -6.93
C PRO A 102 -5.37 0.32 -6.53
N THR A 103 -5.78 -0.88 -6.13
CA THR A 103 -7.02 -1.11 -5.38
C THR A 103 -6.70 -1.23 -3.89
N ALA A 104 -7.37 -0.44 -3.05
CA ALA A 104 -7.27 -0.57 -1.60
C ALA A 104 -8.41 -1.45 -1.05
N ARG A 105 -8.07 -2.42 -0.21
CA ARG A 105 -9.02 -3.22 0.58
C ARG A 105 -8.78 -2.91 2.05
N ILE A 106 -9.82 -2.41 2.71
CA ILE A 106 -9.76 -2.01 4.11
C ILE A 106 -10.46 -3.07 4.94
N GLY A 107 -9.78 -3.55 5.97
CA GLY A 107 -10.30 -4.51 6.93
C GLY A 107 -10.03 -4.07 8.36
N LYS A 108 -10.64 -4.80 9.28
CA LYS A 108 -10.38 -4.71 10.72
C LYS A 108 -9.73 -6.01 11.15
N VAL A 109 -8.62 -5.92 11.90
CA VAL A 109 -7.97 -7.08 12.49
C VAL A 109 -8.89 -7.67 13.55
N VAL A 110 -9.07 -8.99 13.52
CA VAL A 110 -9.96 -9.73 14.44
C VAL A 110 -9.22 -10.79 15.27
N GLY A 111 -7.98 -11.13 14.91
CA GLY A 111 -7.15 -12.15 15.53
C GLY A 111 -5.83 -12.34 14.78
#